data_AF-X6LM52-F1
#
_entry.id   AF-X6LM52-F1
#
_cell.length_a   1.000
_cell.length_b   1.000
_cell.length_c   1.000
_cell.angle_alpha   90.00
_cell.angle_beta   90.00
_cell.angle_gamma   90.00
#
_symmetry.space_group_name_H-M   'P 1'
#
loop_
_entity.id
_entity.type
_entity.pdbx_description
1 polymer ?
#
loop_
_entity_poly.entity_id
_entity_poly.type
_entity_poly.pdbx_seq_one_letter_code
_entity_poly.pdbx_strand_id
1 'polypeptide(L)'
;MQILKEMVLHGYLSNNLALYSDEATRLNCCLELMLLKKEVNENSKDWKKLCDKNNTSDLGCVVKISKVKVDIINIISNMVYEDIDLSQLEENQSVFNSLEEMSKLLLDFSSCYKQYERALYVWFLKQLYMWKGIHWIEIIFTQLGIGTKYPLFGKLKKNNIFRLLRARTFHDNSFNPFVGVYGGNTYMNDIQCIMRHKSSVPLNNCSRNIYHKIIAQLFPLINSSEHHLNDQSQS
;
A
#
# COMPACT_ATOMS: atom_id res chain seq x y z
N MET A 1 4.00 -22.33 -6.83
CA MET A 1 3.07 -21.89 -5.77
C MET A 1 2.79 -23.01 -4.76
N GLN A 2 2.28 -24.17 -5.19
CA GLN A 2 1.91 -25.28 -4.28
C GLN A 2 3.04 -25.66 -3.30
N ILE A 3 4.26 -25.88 -3.81
CA ILE A 3 5.43 -26.27 -2.99
C ILE A 3 5.78 -25.21 -1.94
N LEU A 4 5.79 -23.93 -2.31
CA LEU A 4 6.06 -22.82 -1.37
C LEU A 4 4.97 -22.73 -0.28
N LYS A 5 3.71 -22.98 -0.64
CA LYS A 5 2.58 -23.02 0.31
C LYS A 5 2.74 -24.17 1.30
N GLU A 6 3.10 -25.37 0.82
CA GLU A 6 3.40 -26.53 1.67
C GLU A 6 4.60 -26.27 2.60
N MET A 7 5.68 -25.66 2.09
CA MET A 7 6.86 -25.31 2.89
C MET A 7 6.53 -24.31 4.00
N VAL A 8 5.65 -23.32 3.73
CA VAL A 8 5.16 -22.37 4.74
C VAL A 8 4.27 -23.06 5.77
N LEU A 9 3.30 -23.88 5.33
CA LEU A 9 2.34 -24.55 6.22
C LEU A 9 3.01 -25.59 7.13
N HIS A 10 4.07 -26.23 6.64
CA HIS A 10 4.75 -27.32 7.35
C HIS A 10 6.10 -26.91 7.95
N GLY A 11 6.47 -25.63 7.91
CA GLY A 11 7.66 -25.10 8.59
C GLY A 11 9.01 -25.53 7.99
N TYR A 12 9.03 -26.04 6.75
CA TYR A 12 10.22 -26.54 6.06
C TYR A 12 11.01 -25.47 5.30
N LEU A 13 10.97 -24.22 5.76
CA LEU A 13 11.71 -23.15 5.09
C LEU A 13 13.17 -23.18 5.52
N SER A 14 14.06 -23.43 4.55
CA SER A 14 15.51 -23.37 4.78
C SER A 14 15.90 -21.93 5.10
N ASN A 15 16.75 -21.74 6.12
CA ASN A 15 17.27 -20.43 6.50
C ASN A 15 18.28 -19.85 5.48
N ASN A 16 18.63 -20.59 4.42
CA ASN A 16 19.55 -20.14 3.36
C ASN A 16 18.86 -19.26 2.30
N LEU A 17 17.73 -18.65 2.65
CA LEU A 17 17.01 -17.74 1.76
C LEU A 17 17.78 -16.42 1.68
N ALA A 18 18.37 -16.10 0.52
CA ALA A 18 18.91 -14.77 0.30
C ALA A 18 17.75 -13.78 0.07
N LEU A 19 17.73 -12.67 0.81
CA LEU A 19 16.66 -11.68 0.69
C LEU A 19 16.41 -11.27 -0.76
N TYR A 20 17.41 -10.86 -1.52
CA TYR A 20 17.24 -10.34 -2.89
C TYR A 20 16.96 -11.40 -3.97
N SER A 21 16.69 -12.64 -3.59
CA SER A 21 16.44 -13.71 -4.53
C SER A 21 15.01 -13.68 -5.10
N ASP A 22 14.86 -14.23 -6.30
CA ASP A 22 13.54 -14.53 -6.87
C ASP A 22 12.72 -15.47 -5.98
N GLU A 23 13.39 -16.33 -5.20
CA GLU A 23 12.75 -17.22 -4.23
C GLU A 23 12.08 -16.42 -3.10
N ALA A 24 12.79 -15.46 -2.51
CA ALA A 24 12.26 -14.60 -1.45
C ALA A 24 11.10 -13.74 -1.95
N THR A 25 11.22 -13.23 -3.19
CA THR A 25 10.14 -12.55 -3.90
C THR A 25 8.89 -13.43 -4.04
N ARG A 26 9.04 -14.67 -4.54
CA ARG A 26 7.91 -15.59 -4.71
C ARG A 26 7.31 -16.02 -3.38
N LEU A 27 8.16 -16.21 -2.36
CA LEU A 27 7.73 -16.52 -1.01
C LEU A 27 6.90 -15.39 -0.40
N ASN A 28 7.35 -14.14 -0.55
CA ASN A 28 6.61 -12.94 -0.13
C ASN A 28 5.21 -12.91 -0.74
N CYS A 29 5.10 -13.02 -2.07
CA CYS A 29 3.82 -13.06 -2.77
C CYS A 29 2.93 -14.24 -2.31
N CYS A 30 3.52 -15.41 -2.06
CA CYS A 30 2.79 -16.58 -1.56
C CYS A 30 2.24 -16.34 -0.16
N LEU A 31 3.05 -15.77 0.74
CA LEU A 31 2.65 -15.43 2.10
C LEU A 31 1.55 -14.37 2.12
N GLU A 32 1.68 -13.31 1.31
CA GLU A 32 0.63 -12.30 1.14
C GLU A 32 -0.72 -12.94 0.78
N LEU A 33 -0.73 -13.84 -0.21
CA LEU A 33 -1.94 -14.55 -0.64
C LEU A 33 -2.54 -15.42 0.47
N MET A 34 -1.70 -16.17 1.18
CA MET A 34 -2.16 -17.06 2.24
C MET A 34 -2.73 -16.26 3.42
N LEU A 35 -2.09 -15.15 3.78
CA LEU A 35 -2.55 -14.25 4.84
C LEU A 35 -3.87 -13.57 4.47
N LEU A 36 -3.99 -13.05 3.25
CA LEU A 36 -5.25 -12.46 2.75
C LEU A 36 -6.41 -13.48 2.76
N LYS A 37 -6.11 -14.75 2.46
CA LYS A 37 -7.09 -15.84 2.51
C LYS A 37 -7.31 -16.43 3.91
N LYS A 38 -6.61 -15.93 4.94
CA LYS A 38 -6.65 -16.46 6.31
C LYS A 38 -6.31 -17.95 6.39
N GLU A 39 -5.41 -18.41 5.53
CA GLU A 39 -4.93 -19.81 5.48
C GLU A 39 -3.79 -20.07 6.47
N VAL A 40 -3.22 -19.01 7.06
CA VAL A 40 -2.14 -19.09 8.05
C VAL A 40 -2.72 -19.00 9.46
N ASN A 41 -2.34 -19.94 10.34
CA ASN A 41 -2.65 -19.83 11.77
C ASN A 41 -1.64 -18.91 12.46
N GLU A 42 -1.98 -17.62 12.54
CA GLU A 42 -1.13 -16.61 13.16
C GLU A 42 -0.95 -16.79 14.68
N ASN A 43 -1.78 -17.61 15.32
CA ASN A 43 -1.67 -17.91 16.75
C ASN A 43 -0.68 -19.04 17.05
N SER A 44 -0.20 -19.76 16.03
CA SER A 44 0.78 -20.83 16.19
C SER A 44 2.11 -20.32 16.76
N LYS A 45 2.79 -21.17 17.52
CA LYS A 45 4.09 -20.83 18.12
C LYS A 45 5.13 -20.52 17.06
N ASP A 46 5.14 -21.27 15.96
CA ASP A 46 6.10 -21.11 14.87
C ASP A 46 5.90 -19.78 14.13
N TRP A 47 4.64 -19.41 13.86
CA TRP A 47 4.35 -18.10 13.25
C TRP A 47 4.76 -16.94 14.15
N LYS A 48 4.44 -17.03 15.45
CA LYS A 48 4.84 -16.01 16.44
C LYS A 48 6.36 -15.86 16.50
N LYS A 49 7.10 -16.98 16.47
CA LYS A 49 8.57 -16.98 16.42
C LYS A 49 9.10 -16.33 15.15
N LEU A 50 8.49 -16.59 13.99
CA LEU A 50 8.87 -15.95 12.73
C LEU A 50 8.63 -14.43 12.74
N CYS A 51 7.51 -13.99 13.33
CA CYS A 51 7.15 -12.58 13.45
C CYS A 51 7.82 -11.85 14.62
N ASP A 52 8.55 -12.53 15.48
CA ASP A 52 9.20 -11.93 16.66
C ASP A 52 10.13 -10.79 16.25
N LYS A 53 10.06 -9.64 16.92
CA LYS A 53 10.91 -8.47 16.65
C LYS A 53 12.41 -8.82 16.65
N ASN A 54 12.82 -9.76 17.51
CA ASN A 54 14.20 -10.21 17.64
C ASN A 54 14.65 -11.16 16.52
N ASN A 55 13.73 -11.70 15.72
CA ASN A 55 14.09 -12.55 14.59
C ASN A 55 14.65 -11.71 13.43
N THR A 56 15.96 -11.73 13.28
CA THR A 56 16.68 -10.99 12.23
C THR A 56 16.99 -11.83 10.99
N SER A 57 16.51 -13.07 10.90
CA SER A 57 16.76 -13.91 9.73
C SER A 57 16.09 -13.33 8.48
N ASP A 58 16.68 -13.62 7.32
CA ASP A 58 16.15 -13.23 6.01
C ASP A 58 14.72 -13.75 5.83
N LEU A 59 14.46 -14.99 6.23
CA LEU A 59 13.11 -15.55 6.25
C LEU A 59 12.17 -14.76 7.18
N GLY A 60 12.61 -14.42 8.39
CA GLY A 60 11.84 -13.62 9.33
C GLY A 60 11.50 -12.24 8.76
N CYS A 61 12.44 -11.63 8.05
CA CYS A 61 12.22 -10.37 7.33
C CYS A 61 11.15 -10.53 6.25
N VAL A 62 11.22 -11.59 5.41
CA VAL A 62 10.20 -11.88 4.37
C VAL A 62 8.82 -12.08 4.98
N VAL A 63 8.70 -12.80 6.09
CA VAL A 63 7.43 -12.99 6.80
C VAL A 63 6.87 -11.67 7.31
N LYS A 64 7.71 -10.87 7.99
CA LYS A 64 7.29 -9.58 8.56
C LYS A 64 6.86 -8.59 7.48
N ILE A 65 7.60 -8.47 6.37
CA ILE A 65 7.21 -7.56 5.30
C ILE A 65 5.91 -8.01 4.62
N SER A 66 5.72 -9.32 4.44
CA SER A 66 4.47 -9.87 3.89
C SER A 66 3.29 -9.53 4.80
N LYS A 67 3.45 -9.69 6.12
CA LYS A 67 2.44 -9.34 7.11
C LYS A 67 2.10 -7.85 7.10
N VAL A 68 3.11 -6.98 7.17
CA VAL A 68 2.91 -5.52 7.15
C VAL A 68 2.16 -5.08 5.90
N LYS A 69 2.49 -5.65 4.74
CA LYS A 69 1.78 -5.35 3.50
C LYS A 69 0.31 -5.75 3.56
N VAL A 70 0.01 -6.97 4.03
CA VAL A 70 -1.37 -7.46 4.14
C VAL A 70 -2.17 -6.64 5.14
N ASP A 71 -1.59 -6.29 6.29
CA ASP A 71 -2.24 -5.44 7.30
C ASP A 71 -2.59 -4.06 6.71
N ILE A 72 -1.65 -3.43 6.00
CA ILE A 72 -1.89 -2.17 5.29
C ILE A 72 -2.98 -2.31 4.22
N ILE A 73 -2.95 -3.38 3.42
CA ILE A 73 -3.97 -3.64 2.40
C ILE A 73 -5.35 -3.77 3.04
N ASN A 74 -5.47 -4.46 4.16
CA ASN A 74 -6.73 -4.61 4.88
C ASN A 74 -7.26 -3.25 5.36
N ILE A 75 -6.38 -2.39 5.88
CA ILE A 75 -6.75 -1.03 6.28
C ILE A 75 -7.23 -0.23 5.06
N ILE A 76 -6.46 -0.17 3.97
CA ILE A 76 -6.85 0.53 2.74
C ILE A 76 -8.19 0.01 2.20
N SER A 77 -8.37 -1.30 2.20
CA SER A 77 -9.60 -1.97 1.76
C SER A 77 -10.80 -1.53 2.59
N ASN A 78 -10.68 -1.51 3.93
CA ASN A 78 -11.74 -1.02 4.82
C ASN A 78 -12.08 0.45 4.52
N MET A 79 -11.07 1.29 4.30
CA MET A 79 -11.29 2.69 3.91
C MET A 79 -12.00 2.84 2.55
N VAL A 80 -11.88 1.86 1.66
CA VAL A 80 -12.61 1.82 0.38
C VAL A 80 -14.07 1.43 0.59
N TYR A 81 -14.35 0.48 1.49
CA TYR A 81 -15.71 0.04 1.78
C TYR A 81 -16.54 1.05 2.57
N GLU A 82 -15.91 1.86 3.43
CA GLU A 82 -16.61 2.85 4.26
C GLU A 82 -17.15 4.07 3.49
N ASP A 83 -16.99 4.12 2.16
CA ASP A 83 -17.40 5.25 1.28
C ASP A 83 -17.11 6.63 1.89
N ILE A 84 -15.86 6.78 2.32
CA ILE A 84 -15.38 7.94 3.07
C ILE A 84 -15.60 9.23 2.27
N ASP A 85 -16.49 10.08 2.78
CA ASP A 85 -16.67 11.43 2.28
C ASP A 85 -15.45 12.30 2.68
N LEU A 86 -14.67 12.68 1.68
CA LEU A 86 -13.52 13.57 1.84
C LEU A 86 -13.91 15.02 2.08
N SER A 87 -15.18 15.41 1.84
CA SER A 87 -15.64 16.78 2.10
C SER A 87 -15.65 17.11 3.60
N GLN A 88 -15.79 16.10 4.45
CA GLN A 88 -15.75 16.19 5.92
C GLN A 88 -14.48 15.57 6.51
N LEU A 89 -13.37 15.58 5.75
CA LEU A 89 -12.14 14.90 6.15
C LEU A 89 -11.64 15.30 7.55
N GLU A 90 -11.78 16.57 7.94
CA GLU A 90 -11.38 17.05 9.28
C GLU A 90 -12.15 16.37 10.43
N GLU A 91 -13.41 16.01 10.19
CA GLU A 91 -14.28 15.35 11.17
C GLU A 91 -14.21 13.82 11.06
N ASN A 92 -13.58 13.30 10.00
CA ASN A 92 -13.52 11.88 9.71
C ASN A 92 -12.42 11.18 10.52
N GLN A 93 -12.74 10.88 11.78
CA GLN A 93 -11.83 10.18 12.68
C GLN A 93 -11.45 8.78 12.18
N SER A 94 -12.27 8.10 11.38
CA SER A 94 -11.93 6.77 10.86
C SER A 94 -10.76 6.82 9.87
N VAL A 95 -10.71 7.86 9.03
CA VAL A 95 -9.57 8.14 8.15
C VAL A 95 -8.30 8.34 8.95
N PHE A 96 -8.37 9.20 9.96
CA PHE A 96 -7.22 9.52 10.80
C PHE A 96 -6.71 8.33 11.59
N ASN A 97 -7.61 7.50 12.14
CA ASN A 97 -7.24 6.28 12.83
C ASN A 97 -6.54 5.29 11.88
N SER A 98 -7.09 5.13 10.67
CA SER A 98 -6.52 4.26 9.64
C SER A 98 -5.12 4.74 9.20
N LEU A 99 -4.96 6.05 9.00
CA LEU A 99 -3.67 6.68 8.67
C LEU A 99 -2.65 6.51 9.81
N GLU A 100 -3.09 6.64 11.06
CA GLU A 100 -2.25 6.41 12.22
C GLU A 100 -1.76 4.97 12.30
N GLU A 101 -2.66 4.01 12.10
CA GLU A 101 -2.36 2.59 12.15
C GLU A 101 -1.38 2.20 11.02
N MET A 102 -1.64 2.64 9.79
CA MET A 102 -0.71 2.46 8.67
C MET A 102 0.65 3.10 8.96
N SER A 103 0.67 4.30 9.53
CA SER A 103 1.92 4.97 9.91
C SER A 103 2.71 4.17 10.94
N LYS A 104 2.05 3.60 11.95
CA LYS A 104 2.70 2.77 12.97
C LYS A 104 3.28 1.50 12.36
N LEU A 105 2.52 0.77 11.55
CA LEU A 105 2.98 -0.44 10.87
C LEU A 105 4.24 -0.19 10.01
N LEU A 106 4.21 0.89 9.23
CA LEU A 106 5.32 1.29 8.36
C LEU A 106 6.56 1.71 9.16
N LEU A 107 6.39 2.47 10.25
CA LEU A 107 7.50 2.91 11.11
C LEU A 107 8.11 1.74 11.88
N ASP A 108 7.28 0.88 12.48
CA ASP A 108 7.72 -0.28 13.24
C ASP A 108 8.59 -1.19 12.37
N PHE A 109 8.16 -1.49 11.14
CA PHE A 109 8.96 -2.26 10.21
C PHE A 109 10.26 -1.55 9.81
N SER A 110 10.17 -0.27 9.45
CA SER A 110 11.32 0.51 8.99
C SER A 110 12.38 0.70 10.08
N SER A 111 11.97 0.70 11.35
CA SER A 111 12.88 0.77 12.50
C SER A 111 13.79 -0.45 12.60
N CYS A 112 13.27 -1.63 12.28
CA CYS A 112 14.02 -2.88 12.27
C CYS A 112 14.75 -3.13 10.94
N TYR A 113 14.23 -2.60 9.83
CA TYR A 113 14.69 -2.91 8.48
C TYR A 113 14.87 -1.66 7.62
N LYS A 114 15.74 -0.76 8.08
CA LYS A 114 15.96 0.56 7.47
C LYS A 114 16.32 0.52 5.98
N GLN A 115 17.01 -0.53 5.53
CA GLN A 115 17.39 -0.70 4.12
C GLN A 115 16.17 -0.82 3.17
N TYR A 116 15.02 -1.29 3.67
CA TYR A 116 13.79 -1.43 2.88
C TYR A 116 12.80 -0.29 3.07
N GLU A 117 13.12 0.70 3.91
CA GLU A 117 12.25 1.84 4.26
C GLU A 117 11.72 2.53 2.99
N ARG A 118 12.63 2.95 2.10
CA ARG A 118 12.26 3.66 0.87
C ARG A 118 11.39 2.82 -0.05
N ALA A 119 11.76 1.56 -0.25
CA ALA A 119 11.02 0.64 -1.12
C ALA A 119 9.60 0.44 -0.60
N LEU A 120 9.46 0.16 0.71
CA LEU A 120 8.17 -0.03 1.37
C LEU A 120 7.27 1.20 1.24
N TYR A 121 7.81 2.41 1.38
CA TYR A 121 7.04 3.64 1.21
C TYR A 121 6.57 3.87 -0.23
N VAL A 122 7.41 3.54 -1.22
CA VAL A 122 7.03 3.58 -2.63
C VAL A 122 5.92 2.56 -2.93
N TRP A 123 6.02 1.34 -2.39
CA TRP A 123 4.98 0.34 -2.52
C TRP A 123 3.67 0.79 -1.87
N PHE A 124 3.72 1.33 -0.66
CA PHE A 124 2.55 1.86 0.05
C PHE A 124 1.82 2.94 -0.77
N LEU A 125 2.57 3.90 -1.30
CA LEU A 125 2.04 4.94 -2.18
C LEU A 125 1.37 4.37 -3.43
N LYS A 126 2.01 3.37 -4.07
CA LYS A 126 1.43 2.69 -5.24
C LYS A 126 0.11 2.01 -4.89
N GLN A 127 0.03 1.35 -3.72
CA GLN A 127 -1.23 0.76 -3.27
C GLN A 127 -2.30 1.82 -3.08
N LEU A 128 -2.03 2.89 -2.32
CA LEU A 128 -2.99 3.97 -2.15
C LEU A 128 -3.46 4.57 -3.49
N TYR A 129 -2.55 4.76 -4.44
CA TYR A 129 -2.87 5.29 -5.76
C TYR A 129 -3.78 4.33 -6.53
N MET A 130 -3.49 3.04 -6.51
CA MET A 130 -4.30 2.02 -7.20
C MET A 130 -5.72 1.93 -6.63
N TRP A 131 -5.86 2.07 -5.30
CA TRP A 131 -7.15 1.85 -4.62
C TRP A 131 -8.03 3.10 -4.53
N LYS A 132 -7.43 4.28 -4.38
CA LYS A 132 -8.16 5.54 -4.14
C LYS A 132 -7.84 6.64 -5.16
N GLY A 133 -6.83 6.46 -6.01
CA GLY A 133 -6.41 7.44 -7.01
C GLY A 133 -5.57 8.57 -6.44
N ILE A 134 -4.99 9.37 -7.34
CA ILE A 134 -4.10 10.49 -6.98
C ILE A 134 -4.82 11.60 -6.20
N HIS A 135 -6.10 11.86 -6.50
CA HIS A 135 -6.88 12.89 -5.82
C HIS A 135 -6.95 12.68 -4.33
N TRP A 136 -7.19 11.43 -3.92
CA TRP A 136 -7.33 11.07 -2.52
C TRP A 136 -6.01 11.26 -1.77
N ILE A 137 -4.90 10.86 -2.41
CA ILE A 137 -3.54 11.08 -1.90
C ILE A 137 -3.27 12.58 -1.78
N GLU A 138 -3.58 13.38 -2.80
CA GLU A 138 -3.36 14.83 -2.77
C GLU A 138 -4.19 15.49 -1.67
N ILE A 139 -5.49 15.22 -1.55
CA ILE A 139 -6.36 15.80 -0.52
C ILE A 139 -5.84 15.49 0.89
N ILE A 140 -5.54 14.22 1.18
CA ILE A 140 -5.11 13.80 2.52
C ILE A 140 -3.70 14.28 2.82
N PHE A 141 -2.72 14.00 1.97
CA PHE A 141 -1.33 14.30 2.32
C PHE A 141 -0.97 15.77 2.13
N THR A 142 -1.84 16.61 1.58
CA THR A 142 -1.63 18.07 1.57
C THR A 142 -2.35 18.79 2.70
N GLN A 143 -3.29 18.14 3.39
CA GLN A 143 -3.98 18.73 4.54
C GLN A 143 -3.00 19.22 5.62
N LEU A 144 -3.30 20.40 6.16
CA LEU A 144 -2.63 20.98 7.31
C LEU A 144 -2.83 20.06 8.52
N GLY A 145 -1.75 19.74 9.23
CA GLY A 145 -1.81 18.91 10.44
C GLY A 145 -1.44 17.43 10.24
N ILE A 146 -1.67 16.81 9.08
CA ILE A 146 -1.30 15.38 8.87
C ILE A 146 0.20 15.15 9.04
N GLY A 147 1.04 16.05 8.51
CA GLY A 147 2.49 15.93 8.64
C GLY A 147 3.00 16.16 10.06
N THR A 148 2.23 16.87 10.88
CA THR A 148 2.55 17.17 12.29
C THR A 148 2.07 16.04 13.20
N LYS A 149 0.87 15.50 12.93
CA LYS A 149 0.22 14.43 13.70
C LYS A 149 0.85 13.07 13.45
N TYR A 150 1.34 12.83 12.23
CA TYR A 150 1.95 11.57 11.82
C TYR A 150 3.38 11.80 11.30
N PRO A 151 4.40 11.58 12.15
CA PRO A 151 5.79 11.90 11.83
C PRO A 151 6.31 11.24 10.54
N LEU A 152 5.81 10.04 10.23
CA LEU A 152 6.11 9.35 8.97
C LEU A 152 5.71 10.20 7.76
N PHE A 153 4.47 10.67 7.75
CA PHE A 153 3.94 11.47 6.66
C PHE A 153 4.58 12.86 6.62
N GLY A 154 4.97 13.41 7.78
CA GLY A 154 5.80 14.62 7.86
C GLY A 154 7.18 14.44 7.21
N LYS A 155 7.86 13.31 7.47
CA LYS A 155 9.14 12.96 6.85
C LYS A 155 8.98 12.75 5.34
N LEU A 156 7.91 12.06 4.95
CA LEU A 156 7.57 11.82 3.56
C LEU A 156 7.26 13.12 2.79
N LYS A 157 6.53 14.07 3.40
CA LYS A 157 6.29 15.43 2.86
C LYS A 157 7.58 16.18 2.57
N LYS A 158 8.60 16.03 3.42
CA LYS A 158 9.92 16.66 3.23
C LYS A 158 10.76 15.99 2.14
N ASN A 159 10.55 14.69 1.91
CA ASN A 159 11.20 13.96 0.84
C ASN A 159 10.53 14.26 -0.52
N ASN A 160 11.33 14.26 -1.59
CA ASN A 160 10.96 14.77 -2.91
C ASN A 160 9.62 14.26 -3.50
N ILE A 161 9.11 13.09 -3.08
CA ILE A 161 7.90 12.48 -3.67
C ILE A 161 6.62 13.20 -3.25
N PHE A 162 6.42 13.48 -1.95
CA PHE A 162 5.20 14.14 -1.49
C PHE A 162 5.26 15.66 -1.65
N ARG A 163 6.47 16.23 -1.75
CA ARG A 163 6.65 17.66 -2.08
C ARG A 163 6.05 18.02 -3.46
N LEU A 164 5.93 17.04 -4.35
CA LEU A 164 5.35 17.23 -5.69
C LEU A 164 3.81 17.14 -5.69
N LEU A 165 3.19 16.67 -4.60
CA LEU A 165 1.74 16.63 -4.49
C LEU A 165 1.20 18.07 -4.45
N ARG A 166 0.18 18.35 -5.26
CA ARG A 166 -0.47 19.65 -5.26
C ARG A 166 -1.64 19.61 -4.29
N ALA A 167 -1.77 20.66 -3.47
CA ALA A 167 -2.97 20.81 -2.66
C ALA A 167 -4.18 20.86 -3.60
N ARG A 168 -5.17 20.01 -3.34
CA ARG A 168 -6.43 20.00 -4.06
C ARG A 168 -7.58 20.14 -3.09
N THR A 169 -8.57 20.89 -3.50
CA THR A 169 -9.89 20.86 -2.88
C THR A 169 -10.73 19.76 -3.52
N PHE A 170 -11.78 19.28 -2.83
CA PHE A 170 -12.73 18.32 -3.39
C PHE A 170 -13.38 18.81 -4.69
N HIS A 171 -13.38 20.13 -4.92
CA HIS A 171 -13.94 20.78 -6.10
C HIS A 171 -12.94 20.99 -7.25
N ASP A 172 -11.65 20.67 -7.06
CA ASP A 172 -10.63 20.73 -8.11
C ASP A 172 -10.77 19.52 -9.06
N ASN A 173 -11.71 19.64 -10.00
CA ASN A 173 -11.99 18.71 -11.11
C ASN A 173 -10.83 18.57 -12.14
N SER A 174 -9.61 18.93 -11.78
CA SER A 174 -8.48 19.05 -12.72
C SER A 174 -7.94 17.72 -13.24
N PHE A 175 -8.29 16.59 -12.64
CA PHE A 175 -8.03 15.28 -13.25
C PHE A 175 -9.35 14.68 -13.70
N ASN A 176 -9.72 15.10 -14.89
CA ASN A 176 -10.80 14.52 -15.63
C ASN A 176 -10.19 13.60 -16.69
N PRO A 177 -10.16 12.28 -16.48
CA PRO A 177 -9.53 11.34 -17.41
C PRO A 177 -10.16 11.41 -18.80
N PHE A 178 -11.39 11.90 -18.89
CA PHE A 178 -12.12 12.08 -20.13
C PHE A 178 -11.64 13.30 -20.91
N VAL A 179 -10.95 14.28 -20.33
CA VAL A 179 -10.42 15.44 -21.08
C VAL A 179 -9.29 14.99 -22.01
N GLY A 180 -8.44 14.07 -21.52
CA GLY A 180 -7.39 13.48 -22.34
C GLY A 180 -7.92 12.55 -23.44
N VAL A 181 -9.09 11.91 -23.22
CA VAL A 181 -9.69 10.95 -24.16
C VAL A 181 -10.64 11.61 -25.17
N TYR A 182 -11.41 12.61 -24.73
CA TYR A 182 -12.52 13.19 -25.51
C TYR A 182 -12.33 14.67 -25.86
N GLY A 183 -11.24 15.31 -25.42
CA GLY A 183 -10.96 16.72 -25.69
C GLY A 183 -11.82 17.68 -24.85
N GLY A 184 -11.51 18.98 -24.97
CA GLY A 184 -11.87 19.99 -23.97
C GLY A 184 -13.35 20.29 -23.75
N ASN A 185 -14.22 20.35 -24.77
CA ASN A 185 -15.35 21.28 -24.65
C ASN A 185 -16.76 20.80 -25.05
N THR A 186 -16.95 19.70 -25.78
CA THR A 186 -18.31 19.29 -26.20
C THR A 186 -18.90 18.18 -25.33
N TYR A 187 -18.17 17.08 -25.12
CA TYR A 187 -18.67 15.94 -24.33
C TYR A 187 -18.61 16.18 -22.81
N MET A 188 -17.90 17.20 -22.36
CA MET A 188 -17.67 17.40 -20.93
C MET A 188 -18.89 17.87 -20.16
N ASN A 189 -19.71 18.73 -20.75
CA ASN A 189 -20.93 19.18 -20.11
C ASN A 189 -21.92 18.02 -19.96
N ASP A 190 -22.01 17.15 -20.98
CA ASP A 190 -22.86 15.97 -20.95
C ASP A 190 -22.37 14.92 -19.93
N ILE A 191 -21.06 14.64 -19.89
CA ILE A 191 -20.46 13.73 -18.91
C ILE A 191 -20.63 14.26 -17.48
N GLN A 192 -20.39 15.56 -17.25
CA GLN A 192 -20.60 16.18 -15.94
C GLN A 192 -22.08 16.13 -15.51
N CYS A 193 -23.01 16.34 -16.44
CA CYS A 193 -24.44 16.23 -16.18
C CYS A 193 -24.82 14.79 -15.79
N ILE A 194 -24.32 13.78 -16.51
CA ILE A 194 -24.53 12.35 -16.20
C ILE A 194 -23.93 11.97 -14.84
N MET A 195 -22.72 12.44 -14.53
CA MET A 195 -22.06 12.15 -13.24
C MET A 195 -22.79 12.77 -12.06
N ARG A 196 -23.28 14.01 -12.18
CA ARG A 196 -24.07 14.68 -11.13
C ARG A 196 -25.43 14.01 -10.90
N HIS A 197 -25.99 13.37 -11.92
CA HIS A 197 -27.30 12.70 -11.81
C HIS A 197 -27.23 11.20 -11.41
N LYS A 198 -26.08 10.53 -11.56
CA LYS A 198 -25.94 9.08 -11.29
C LYS A 198 -25.16 8.71 -10.02
N SER A 199 -24.74 9.66 -9.18
CA SER A 199 -23.89 9.38 -8.02
C SER A 199 -24.55 8.60 -6.86
N SER A 200 -25.73 8.00 -7.07
CA SER A 200 -26.49 7.27 -6.04
C SER A 200 -26.54 5.75 -6.24
N VAL A 201 -25.78 5.18 -7.19
CA VAL A 201 -25.77 3.71 -7.39
C VAL A 201 -24.67 3.09 -6.52
N PRO A 202 -25.01 2.30 -5.48
CA PRO A 202 -24.03 1.63 -4.64
C PRO A 202 -23.29 0.56 -5.46
N LEU A 203 -21.96 0.62 -5.42
CA LEU A 203 -21.07 -0.36 -6.06
C LEU A 203 -21.21 -1.72 -5.35
N ASN A 204 -22.15 -2.52 -5.82
CA ASN A 204 -22.47 -3.81 -5.20
C ASN A 204 -21.42 -4.89 -5.57
N ASN A 205 -20.74 -5.42 -4.55
CA ASN A 205 -20.16 -6.75 -4.38
C ASN A 205 -19.25 -7.44 -5.43
N CYS A 206 -18.94 -6.86 -6.59
CA CYS A 206 -18.16 -7.56 -7.63
C CYS A 206 -16.62 -7.63 -7.42
N SER A 207 -16.12 -7.21 -6.26
CA SER A 207 -14.75 -6.69 -6.14
C SER A 207 -13.74 -7.67 -5.51
N ARG A 208 -14.17 -8.45 -4.52
CA ARG A 208 -13.22 -9.18 -3.64
C ARG A 208 -12.31 -10.18 -4.39
N ASN A 209 -12.82 -10.93 -5.37
CA ASN A 209 -12.05 -12.01 -5.98
C ASN A 209 -11.01 -11.56 -7.02
N ILE A 210 -11.22 -10.42 -7.66
CA ILE A 210 -10.28 -9.88 -8.67
C ILE A 210 -9.11 -9.19 -7.96
N TYR A 211 -9.37 -8.45 -6.87
CA TYR A 211 -8.34 -7.69 -6.16
C TYR A 211 -7.28 -8.55 -5.47
N HIS A 212 -7.66 -9.68 -4.86
CA HIS A 212 -6.69 -10.60 -4.27
C HIS A 212 -5.68 -11.17 -5.28
N LYS A 213 -6.06 -11.30 -6.56
CA LYS A 213 -5.17 -11.77 -7.63
C LYS A 213 -4.22 -10.67 -8.14
N ILE A 214 -4.70 -9.43 -8.24
CA ILE A 214 -3.91 -8.29 -8.75
C ILE A 214 -2.82 -7.88 -7.76
N ILE A 215 -3.11 -7.89 -6.46
CA ILE A 215 -2.15 -7.48 -5.41
C ILE A 215 -0.90 -8.37 -5.39
N ALA A 216 -1.09 -9.70 -5.38
CA ALA A 216 0.00 -10.65 -5.25
C ALA A 216 0.92 -10.71 -6.48
N GLN A 217 0.46 -10.22 -7.63
CA GLN A 217 1.20 -10.28 -8.88
C GLN A 217 2.03 -9.03 -9.15
N LEU A 218 1.78 -7.89 -8.49
CA LEU A 218 2.23 -6.63 -9.05
C LEU A 218 3.59 -6.09 -8.59
N PHE A 219 4.12 -6.32 -7.38
CA PHE A 219 5.43 -5.74 -7.05
C PHE A 219 6.22 -6.49 -5.96
N PRO A 220 7.25 -7.26 -6.35
CA PRO A 220 8.29 -7.66 -5.42
C PRO A 220 9.02 -6.43 -4.90
N LEU A 221 8.79 -6.09 -3.63
CA LEU A 221 9.57 -5.05 -2.94
C LEU A 221 11.05 -5.39 -2.90
N ILE A 222 11.34 -6.68 -2.93
CA ILE A 222 12.65 -7.23 -2.65
C ILE A 222 13.63 -6.98 -3.82
N ASN A 223 13.17 -6.92 -5.06
CA ASN A 223 14.03 -6.66 -6.23
C ASN A 223 14.32 -5.17 -6.49
N SER A 224 13.92 -4.26 -5.60
CA SER A 224 14.00 -2.80 -5.87
C SER A 224 15.21 -2.08 -5.28
N SER A 225 16.14 -2.78 -4.64
CA SER A 225 17.29 -2.18 -3.94
C SER A 225 18.54 -1.92 -4.79
N GLU A 226 18.64 -2.41 -6.03
CA GLU A 226 19.95 -2.54 -6.72
C GLU A 226 20.32 -1.53 -7.81
N HIS A 227 19.52 -0.49 -8.09
CA HIS A 227 19.91 0.48 -9.14
C HIS A 227 20.37 1.85 -8.64
N HIS A 228 20.72 2.01 -7.36
CA HIS A 228 21.17 3.31 -6.85
C HIS A 228 22.62 3.36 -6.34
N LEU A 229 23.42 2.29 -6.48
CA LEU A 229 24.81 2.29 -6.03
C LEU A 229 25.86 2.40 -7.15
N ASN A 230 25.48 2.38 -8.43
CA ASN A 230 26.47 2.44 -9.53
C ASN A 230 26.64 3.81 -10.22
N ASP A 231 25.79 4.81 -9.94
CA ASP A 231 25.85 6.12 -10.62
C ASP A 231 26.73 7.17 -9.90
N GLN A 232 27.49 6.80 -8.87
CA GLN A 232 28.37 7.73 -8.13
C GLN A 232 29.87 7.38 -8.21
N SER A 233 30.29 6.55 -9.16
CA SER A 233 31.72 6.21 -9.35
C SER A 233 32.29 6.57 -10.72
N GLN A 234 31.74 7.58 -11.39
CA GLN A 234 32.40 8.25 -12.53
C GLN A 234 32.18 9.76 -12.46
N SER A 235 33.06 10.43 -11.73
CA SER A 235 33.37 11.86 -11.87
C SER A 235 34.84 12.06 -11.53
#